data_AF-A0A1Y1IRE5-F1
#
_entry.id   AF-A0A1Y1IRE5-F1
#
_cell.length_a   1.000
_cell.length_b   1.000
_cell.length_c   1.000
_cell.angle_alpha   90.00
_cell.angle_beta   90.00
_cell.angle_gamma   90.00
#
_symmetry.space_group_name_H-M   'P 1'
#
loop_
_entity.id
_entity.type
_entity.pdbx_description
1 polymer ?
#
loop_
_entity_poly.entity_id
_entity_poly.type
_entity_poly.pdbx_seq_one_letter_code
_entity_poly.pdbx_strand_id
1 'polypeptide(L)'
;MDHGLTSEKATEMKPAPSPLPPAPLPDEALQWLLPLDFLPRAAGAAWRWQWPPGVEYALRALAAGPATSGVAAGVALGEAIQDMRRELRLGRCHGSLHTGLHTFFHQVLPPAAAASFFLSTLPGMAVLALSLPAALQAQHAAALQGHPAGRHSPLRILPAQQPGLVMLTQELIAALLACSFLCLFPTGPRTDEMLPAINCDRLFGLLVRGAPSQAAKVQCLVHYFGRVTQQPPRGTVTFERKVLPLPGSPGDPPAPLPTSEDWAASTAALCPLQVLDGGTIEDDGAAYLQVDFANAFLGGGVLGAGCVQEEIRFMLCPELLVGMLFLPALADNEAIEVVGAERYSAYTGYADTFQFAGDFVDATPRDALGRRATHLVAIDALANPGTRQWASQHRLREVNKAFCGFLDHAPRRGWVHDPGALASPAGAANEGAPSTSPEGGASTSGAAVGMLEGAQSEAVPAAGRGVATGNWGCGAFGGDVQLKALLQWMAATQAGRPQLLYCSFGDAKAARLAQVGAWLRREGWAVGELWAMLHEYAQRRTNDDCPDDLFQWLLPQQPRT
;
A
#
# COMPACT_ATOMS: atom_id res chain seq x y z
N MET A 1 -45.08 -34.50 -64.95
CA MET A 1 -44.39 -33.56 -65.86
C MET A 1 -43.62 -32.60 -64.98
N ASP A 2 -42.37 -32.36 -65.34
CA ASP A 2 -41.30 -31.76 -64.56
C ASP A 2 -41.66 -30.50 -63.77
N HIS A 3 -41.24 -30.46 -62.50
CA HIS A 3 -40.91 -29.21 -61.82
C HIS A 3 -39.42 -29.27 -61.46
N GLY A 4 -38.64 -28.50 -62.22
CA GLY A 4 -37.19 -28.42 -62.13
C GLY A 4 -36.72 -27.84 -60.80
N LEU A 5 -35.76 -28.54 -60.19
CA LEU A 5 -34.89 -28.05 -59.13
C LEU A 5 -34.07 -26.87 -59.65
N THR A 6 -34.20 -25.71 -59.00
CA THR A 6 -33.17 -24.66 -59.06
C THR A 6 -32.41 -24.67 -57.75
N SER A 7 -31.09 -24.82 -57.88
CA SER A 7 -30.11 -24.84 -56.80
C SER A 7 -29.90 -23.42 -56.29
N GLU A 8 -30.30 -23.14 -55.05
CA GLU A 8 -29.81 -21.98 -54.30
C GLU A 8 -28.38 -22.29 -53.81
N LYS A 9 -27.42 -21.50 -54.31
CA LYS A 9 -26.04 -21.51 -53.82
C LYS A 9 -26.01 -20.91 -52.41
N ALA A 10 -25.77 -21.74 -51.41
CA ALA A 10 -25.35 -21.29 -50.09
C ALA A 10 -24.08 -20.44 -50.22
N THR A 11 -24.18 -19.16 -49.84
CA THR A 11 -23.03 -18.26 -49.80
C THR A 11 -22.29 -18.52 -48.49
N GLU A 12 -21.13 -19.18 -48.55
CA GLU A 12 -20.23 -19.35 -47.41
C GLU A 12 -19.85 -17.97 -46.85
N MET A 13 -20.31 -17.66 -45.63
CA MET A 13 -19.78 -16.55 -44.84
C MET A 13 -18.33 -16.88 -44.45
N LYS A 14 -17.38 -16.19 -45.08
CA LYS A 14 -15.97 -16.20 -44.70
C LYS A 14 -15.85 -15.76 -43.23
N PRO A 15 -15.13 -16.50 -42.36
CA PRO A 15 -14.89 -16.06 -40.99
C PRO A 15 -14.17 -14.71 -40.99
N ALA A 16 -14.58 -13.82 -40.08
CA ALA A 16 -13.94 -12.53 -39.89
C ALA A 16 -12.44 -12.73 -39.63
N PRO A 17 -11.55 -11.91 -40.24
CA PRO A 17 -10.12 -12.03 -40.00
C PRO A 17 -9.83 -11.83 -38.52
N SER A 18 -9.04 -12.73 -37.94
CA SER A 18 -8.49 -12.58 -36.59
C SER A 18 -7.87 -11.18 -36.46
N PRO A 19 -8.08 -10.47 -35.34
CA PRO A 19 -7.49 -9.15 -35.15
C PRO A 19 -5.98 -9.25 -35.35
N LEU A 20 -5.43 -8.35 -36.16
CA LEU A 20 -4.00 -8.24 -36.39
C LEU A 20 -3.27 -8.12 -35.03
N PRO A 21 -2.14 -8.82 -34.86
CA PRO A 21 -1.37 -8.67 -33.64
C PRO A 21 -0.95 -7.19 -33.46
N PRO A 22 -1.00 -6.64 -32.24
CA PRO A 22 -0.52 -5.29 -31.99
C PRO A 22 0.94 -5.17 -32.42
N ALA A 23 1.33 -3.99 -32.90
CA ALA A 23 2.69 -3.70 -33.34
C ALA A 23 3.70 -3.94 -32.20
N PRO A 24 4.93 -4.39 -32.51
CA PRO A 24 5.99 -4.55 -31.51
C PRO A 24 6.30 -3.20 -30.84
N LEU A 25 6.65 -3.27 -29.56
CA LEU A 25 6.95 -2.11 -28.73
C LEU A 25 8.35 -1.54 -29.04
N PRO A 26 8.57 -0.22 -28.88
CA PRO A 26 9.91 0.37 -29.01
C PRO A 26 10.86 -0.11 -27.90
N ASP A 27 12.17 -0.18 -28.18
CA ASP A 27 13.19 -0.77 -27.29
C ASP A 27 13.28 -0.09 -25.90
N GLU A 28 13.00 1.21 -25.80
CA GLU A 28 12.93 1.91 -24.51
C GLU A 28 11.77 1.41 -23.63
N ALA A 29 10.66 0.96 -24.22
CA ALA A 29 9.55 0.36 -23.49
C ALA A 29 9.89 -1.04 -22.94
N LEU A 30 10.78 -1.77 -23.62
CA LEU A 30 11.26 -3.09 -23.17
C LEU A 30 12.13 -3.00 -21.90
N GLN A 31 12.85 -1.88 -21.69
CA GLN A 31 13.65 -1.63 -20.48
C GLN A 31 12.81 -1.51 -19.20
N TRP A 32 11.57 -1.04 -19.31
CA TRP A 32 10.61 -1.00 -18.20
C TRP A 32 9.97 -2.37 -17.92
N LEU A 33 10.02 -3.30 -18.87
CA LEU A 33 9.46 -4.66 -18.79
C LEU A 33 10.51 -5.71 -18.37
N LEU A 34 11.79 -5.43 -18.56
CA LEU A 34 12.92 -6.26 -18.13
C LEU A 34 12.91 -6.61 -16.62
N PRO A 35 12.44 -5.76 -15.69
CA PRO A 35 12.32 -6.12 -14.28
C PRO A 35 11.21 -7.14 -13.97
N LEU A 36 10.40 -7.51 -14.96
CA LEU A 36 9.35 -8.52 -14.81
C LEU A 36 9.82 -9.91 -15.24
N ASP A 37 11.11 -10.21 -15.09
CA ASP A 37 11.64 -11.58 -15.16
C ASP A 37 11.10 -12.45 -14.01
N PHE A 38 10.46 -11.82 -13.04
CA PHE A 38 9.64 -12.46 -12.02
C PHE A 38 8.24 -12.84 -12.51
N LEU A 39 7.85 -12.52 -13.75
CA LEU A 39 6.60 -12.99 -14.33
C LEU A 39 6.84 -14.21 -15.22
N PRO A 40 5.96 -15.22 -15.18
CA PRO A 40 6.02 -16.36 -16.08
C PRO A 40 5.94 -15.95 -17.56
N ARG A 41 6.94 -16.37 -18.36
CA ARG A 41 7.01 -16.09 -19.80
C ARG A 41 7.28 -17.37 -20.60
N ALA A 42 6.74 -17.41 -21.82
CA ALA A 42 7.16 -18.38 -22.83
C ALA A 42 8.55 -18.01 -23.39
N ALA A 43 9.38 -19.02 -23.66
CA ALA A 43 10.70 -18.81 -24.25
C ALA A 43 10.59 -18.13 -25.64
N GLY A 44 11.34 -17.05 -25.85
CA GLY A 44 11.48 -16.40 -27.16
C GLY A 44 10.48 -15.28 -27.48
N ALA A 45 9.59 -14.89 -26.56
CA ALA A 45 8.66 -13.78 -26.76
C ALA A 45 8.95 -12.61 -25.80
N ALA A 46 9.83 -11.69 -26.21
CA ALA A 46 10.25 -10.56 -25.37
C ALA A 46 9.10 -9.60 -24.96
N TRP A 47 7.98 -9.62 -25.69
CA TRP A 47 6.87 -8.68 -25.52
C TRP A 47 5.48 -9.34 -25.35
N ARG A 48 5.41 -10.68 -25.35
CA ARG A 48 4.15 -11.42 -25.08
C ARG A 48 4.28 -12.27 -23.84
N TRP A 49 3.70 -11.80 -22.75
CA TRP A 49 3.39 -12.66 -21.62
C TRP A 49 2.45 -13.78 -22.09
N GLN A 50 2.87 -15.02 -21.89
CA GLN A 50 2.10 -16.23 -22.15
C GLN A 50 2.55 -17.29 -21.16
N TRP A 51 1.60 -18.09 -20.67
CA TRP A 51 1.90 -19.25 -19.85
C TRP A 51 2.52 -20.36 -20.71
N PRO A 52 3.51 -21.12 -20.21
CA PRO A 52 3.90 -22.36 -20.86
C PRO A 52 2.69 -23.29 -21.01
N PRO A 53 2.59 -24.07 -22.10
CA PRO A 53 1.39 -24.88 -22.38
C PRO A 53 0.97 -25.81 -21.24
N GLY A 54 1.93 -26.41 -20.51
CA GLY A 54 1.63 -27.26 -19.35
C GLY A 54 1.02 -26.50 -18.18
N VAL A 55 1.50 -25.29 -17.91
CA VAL A 55 0.96 -24.41 -16.86
C VAL A 55 -0.41 -23.88 -17.26
N GLU A 56 -0.56 -23.44 -18.52
CA GLU A 56 -1.85 -22.99 -19.04
C GLU A 56 -2.90 -24.11 -18.95
N TYR A 57 -2.54 -25.33 -19.33
CA TYR A 57 -3.41 -26.51 -19.20
C TYR A 57 -3.80 -26.76 -17.75
N ALA A 58 -2.84 -26.76 -16.82
CA ALA A 58 -3.11 -26.96 -15.40
C ALA A 58 -4.04 -25.89 -14.83
N LEU A 59 -3.81 -24.61 -15.16
CA LEU A 59 -4.68 -23.51 -14.75
C LEU A 59 -6.08 -23.62 -15.38
N ARG A 60 -6.21 -24.03 -16.64
CA ARG A 60 -7.53 -24.27 -17.27
C ARG A 60 -8.27 -25.43 -16.61
N ALA A 61 -7.56 -26.50 -16.25
CA ALA A 61 -8.14 -27.61 -15.52
C ALA A 61 -8.62 -27.18 -14.13
N LEU A 62 -7.83 -26.38 -13.40
CA LEU A 62 -8.22 -25.79 -12.11
C LEU A 62 -9.46 -24.89 -12.27
N ALA A 63 -9.48 -24.04 -13.30
CA ALA A 63 -10.60 -23.15 -13.61
C ALA A 63 -11.89 -23.90 -13.96
N ALA A 64 -11.79 -25.10 -14.54
CA ALA A 64 -12.93 -25.98 -14.82
C ALA A 64 -13.44 -26.72 -13.56
N GLY A 65 -12.72 -26.64 -12.44
CA GLY A 65 -13.14 -27.21 -11.17
C GLY A 65 -12.47 -28.55 -10.82
N PRO A 66 -12.78 -29.10 -9.63
CA PRO A 66 -12.13 -30.28 -9.09
C PRO A 66 -12.42 -31.56 -9.90
N ALA A 67 -13.57 -31.64 -10.58
CA ALA A 67 -13.91 -32.78 -11.43
C ALA A 67 -12.97 -32.93 -12.64
N THR A 68 -12.44 -31.81 -13.15
CA THR A 68 -11.50 -31.79 -14.28
C THR A 68 -10.03 -31.80 -13.82
N SER A 69 -9.70 -31.03 -12.78
CA SER A 69 -8.33 -30.93 -12.28
C SER A 69 -7.90 -32.06 -11.34
N GLY A 70 -8.83 -32.75 -10.69
CA GLY A 70 -8.55 -33.65 -9.58
C GLY A 70 -8.16 -32.94 -8.26
N VAL A 71 -8.12 -31.60 -8.24
CA VAL A 71 -7.68 -30.84 -7.07
C VAL A 71 -8.85 -30.51 -6.16
N ALA A 72 -9.16 -31.44 -5.25
CA ALA A 72 -10.27 -31.33 -4.30
C ALA A 72 -9.84 -31.29 -2.82
N ALA A 73 -8.54 -31.26 -2.54
CA ALA A 73 -7.98 -31.27 -1.19
C ALA A 73 -6.62 -30.58 -1.13
N GLY A 74 -6.18 -30.20 0.08
CA GLY A 74 -4.93 -29.47 0.30
C GLY A 74 -3.67 -30.17 -0.23
N VAL A 75 -3.59 -31.51 -0.13
CA VAL A 75 -2.45 -32.27 -0.67
C VAL A 75 -2.39 -32.16 -2.19
N ALA A 76 -3.51 -32.39 -2.88
CA ALA A 76 -3.62 -32.30 -4.34
C ALA A 76 -3.32 -30.87 -4.84
N LEU A 77 -3.70 -29.84 -4.06
CA LEU A 77 -3.33 -28.46 -4.38
C LEU A 77 -1.82 -28.24 -4.28
N GLY A 78 -1.17 -28.78 -3.25
CA GLY A 78 0.29 -28.73 -3.11
C GLY A 78 1.02 -29.41 -4.28
N GLU A 79 0.51 -30.56 -4.72
CA GLU A 79 1.05 -31.29 -5.88
C GLU A 79 0.90 -30.48 -7.17
N ALA A 80 -0.29 -29.95 -7.44
CA ALA A 80 -0.56 -29.10 -8.60
C ALA A 80 0.35 -27.86 -8.63
N ILE A 81 0.57 -27.20 -7.48
CA ILE A 81 1.51 -26.09 -7.35
C ILE A 81 2.93 -26.55 -7.69
N GLN A 82 3.39 -27.68 -7.13
CA GLN A 82 4.74 -28.18 -7.33
C GLN A 82 5.00 -28.60 -8.79
N ASP A 83 3.98 -29.12 -9.48
CA ASP A 83 4.03 -29.49 -10.89
C ASP A 83 4.07 -28.27 -11.79
N MET A 84 3.19 -27.27 -11.58
CA MET A 84 3.25 -26.01 -12.32
C MET A 84 4.60 -25.31 -12.14
N ARG A 85 5.16 -25.31 -10.92
CA ARG A 85 6.51 -24.76 -10.68
C ARG A 85 7.61 -25.52 -11.42
N ARG A 86 7.49 -26.84 -11.57
CA ARG A 86 8.43 -27.66 -12.34
C ARG A 86 8.40 -27.29 -13.82
N GLU A 87 7.19 -27.11 -14.39
CA GLU A 87 6.99 -26.65 -15.77
C GLU A 87 7.58 -25.24 -16.00
N LEU A 88 7.45 -24.36 -15.00
CA LEU A 88 8.07 -23.03 -15.01
C LEU A 88 9.59 -23.04 -14.74
N ARG A 89 10.19 -24.21 -14.50
CA ARG A 89 11.60 -24.39 -14.10
C ARG A 89 11.96 -23.59 -12.85
N LEU A 90 11.02 -23.44 -11.94
CA LEU A 90 11.24 -22.77 -10.65
C LEU A 90 11.73 -23.76 -9.60
N GLY A 91 12.40 -23.25 -8.57
CA GLY A 91 12.84 -24.05 -7.43
C GLY A 91 11.67 -24.71 -6.67
N ARG A 92 11.99 -25.73 -5.87
CA ARG A 92 11.00 -26.40 -5.02
C ARG A 92 10.39 -25.43 -4.02
N CYS A 93 9.12 -25.65 -3.66
CA CYS A 93 8.47 -24.95 -2.55
C CYS A 93 9.06 -25.38 -1.20
N HIS A 94 8.69 -24.64 -0.15
CA HIS A 94 8.92 -25.03 1.23
C HIS A 94 8.54 -26.50 1.50
N GLY A 95 9.42 -27.24 2.20
CA GLY A 95 9.29 -28.70 2.36
C GLY A 95 8.00 -29.17 3.03
N SER A 96 7.40 -28.33 3.87
CA SER A 96 6.13 -28.62 4.58
C SER A 96 4.87 -28.14 3.84
N LEU A 97 4.96 -27.70 2.58
CA LEU A 97 3.83 -27.17 1.81
C LEU A 97 2.60 -28.11 1.85
N HIS A 98 2.79 -29.37 1.45
CA HIS A 98 1.71 -30.36 1.36
C HIS A 98 1.03 -30.61 2.71
N THR A 99 1.84 -30.85 3.75
CA THR A 99 1.33 -31.06 5.11
C THR A 99 0.61 -29.83 5.63
N GLY A 100 1.15 -28.64 5.40
CA GLY A 100 0.53 -27.39 5.83
C GLY A 100 -0.83 -27.15 5.18
N LEU A 101 -0.92 -27.29 3.85
CA LEU A 101 -2.18 -27.18 3.11
C LEU A 101 -3.19 -28.24 3.54
N HIS A 102 -2.75 -29.49 3.77
CA HIS A 102 -3.61 -30.54 4.31
C HIS A 102 -4.17 -30.16 5.67
N THR A 103 -3.30 -29.77 6.63
CA THR A 103 -3.72 -29.32 7.96
C THR A 103 -4.77 -28.20 7.86
N PHE A 104 -4.53 -27.19 7.02
CA PHE A 104 -5.46 -26.07 6.92
C PHE A 104 -6.82 -26.45 6.33
N PHE A 105 -6.85 -27.10 5.17
CA PHE A 105 -8.12 -27.40 4.49
C PHE A 105 -8.89 -28.56 5.13
N HIS A 106 -8.23 -29.46 5.85
CA HIS A 106 -8.86 -30.63 6.46
C HIS A 106 -9.12 -30.46 7.96
N GLN A 107 -8.25 -29.76 8.70
CA GLN A 107 -8.29 -29.71 10.16
C GLN A 107 -8.68 -28.34 10.71
N VAL A 108 -8.44 -27.26 9.96
CA VAL A 108 -8.68 -25.88 10.43
C VAL A 108 -9.96 -25.29 9.85
N LEU A 109 -10.12 -25.33 8.52
CA LEU A 109 -11.32 -24.79 7.87
C LEU A 109 -12.53 -25.70 8.11
N PRO A 110 -13.72 -25.12 8.36
CA PRO A 110 -14.96 -25.89 8.38
C PRO A 110 -15.17 -26.64 7.04
N PRO A 111 -15.70 -27.88 7.05
CA PRO A 111 -15.82 -28.69 5.83
C PRO A 111 -16.57 -27.99 4.68
N ALA A 112 -17.63 -27.24 4.99
CA ALA A 112 -18.38 -26.47 3.99
C ALA A 112 -17.54 -25.34 3.37
N ALA A 113 -16.72 -24.65 4.16
CA ALA A 113 -15.83 -23.60 3.68
C ALA A 113 -14.70 -24.17 2.82
N ALA A 114 -14.11 -25.29 3.23
CA ALA A 114 -13.11 -26.01 2.43
C ALA A 114 -13.71 -26.49 1.09
N ALA A 115 -14.91 -27.06 1.11
CA ALA A 115 -15.60 -27.46 -0.12
C ALA A 115 -15.88 -26.25 -1.04
N SER A 116 -16.38 -25.14 -0.48
CA SER A 116 -16.59 -23.90 -1.23
C SER A 116 -15.30 -23.37 -1.85
N PHE A 117 -14.17 -23.49 -1.16
CA PHE A 117 -12.87 -23.08 -1.70
C PHE A 117 -12.52 -23.88 -2.95
N PHE A 118 -12.55 -25.22 -2.90
CA PHE A 118 -12.19 -26.05 -4.05
C PHE A 118 -13.22 -26.00 -5.19
N LEU A 119 -14.50 -25.82 -4.89
CA LEU A 119 -15.57 -25.79 -5.89
C LEU A 119 -15.72 -24.43 -6.59
N SER A 120 -15.33 -23.32 -5.95
CA SER A 120 -15.60 -21.98 -6.46
C SER A 120 -14.39 -21.05 -6.37
N THR A 121 -13.80 -20.87 -5.19
CA THR A 121 -12.71 -19.90 -4.99
C THR A 121 -11.46 -20.24 -5.80
N LEU A 122 -10.94 -21.47 -5.69
CA LEU A 122 -9.75 -21.92 -6.41
C LEU A 122 -9.95 -21.88 -7.94
N PRO A 123 -11.08 -22.34 -8.50
CA PRO A 123 -11.39 -22.13 -9.92
C PRO A 123 -11.37 -20.66 -10.34
N GLY A 124 -11.97 -19.77 -9.55
CA GLY A 124 -11.93 -18.33 -9.80
C GLY A 124 -10.52 -17.75 -9.75
N MET A 125 -9.68 -18.20 -8.81
CA MET A 125 -8.27 -17.82 -8.75
C MET A 125 -7.49 -18.29 -9.98
N ALA A 126 -7.79 -19.47 -10.50
CA ALA A 126 -7.17 -19.97 -11.72
C ALA A 126 -7.59 -19.15 -12.95
N VAL A 127 -8.84 -18.68 -13.02
CA VAL A 127 -9.30 -17.73 -14.05
C VAL A 127 -8.53 -16.41 -13.96
N LEU A 128 -8.35 -15.87 -12.75
CA LEU A 128 -7.54 -14.66 -12.52
C LEU A 128 -6.08 -14.87 -12.97
N ALA A 129 -5.47 -16.01 -12.63
CA ALA A 129 -4.10 -16.32 -13.08
C ALA A 129 -4.00 -16.48 -14.61
N LEU A 130 -5.02 -17.06 -15.26
CA LEU A 130 -5.10 -17.18 -16.73
C LEU A 130 -5.24 -15.82 -17.42
N SER A 131 -5.92 -14.85 -16.80
CA SER A 131 -6.11 -13.53 -17.38
C SER A 131 -4.89 -12.62 -17.23
N LEU A 132 -3.97 -12.93 -16.31
CA LEU A 132 -2.80 -12.12 -16.01
C LEU A 132 -2.00 -11.67 -17.24
N PRO A 133 -1.65 -12.54 -18.22
CA PRO A 133 -0.89 -12.11 -19.39
C PRO A 133 -1.61 -11.03 -20.21
N ALA A 134 -2.92 -11.17 -20.42
CA ALA A 134 -3.72 -10.20 -21.14
C ALA A 134 -3.91 -8.89 -20.33
N ALA A 135 -4.10 -9.01 -19.02
CA ALA A 135 -4.23 -7.86 -18.13
C ALA A 135 -2.97 -6.98 -18.11
N LEU A 136 -1.78 -7.60 -18.08
CA LEU A 136 -0.50 -6.89 -18.16
C LEU A 136 -0.31 -6.19 -19.52
N GLN A 137 -0.67 -6.86 -20.61
CA GLN A 137 -0.63 -6.28 -21.96
C GLN A 137 -1.53 -5.05 -22.05
N ALA A 138 -2.75 -5.15 -21.51
CA ALA A 138 -3.72 -4.06 -21.51
C ALA A 138 -3.23 -2.86 -20.68
N GLN A 139 -2.71 -3.11 -19.46
CA GLN A 139 -2.14 -2.05 -18.62
C GLN A 139 -0.97 -1.36 -19.30
N HIS A 140 -0.07 -2.12 -19.92
CA HIS A 140 1.09 -1.56 -20.61
C HIS A 140 0.68 -0.73 -21.83
N ALA A 141 -0.24 -1.23 -22.65
CA ALA A 141 -0.78 -0.49 -23.79
C ALA A 141 -1.44 0.83 -23.34
N ALA A 142 -2.20 0.80 -22.24
CA ALA A 142 -2.82 2.00 -21.66
C ALA A 142 -1.79 3.02 -21.16
N ALA A 143 -0.66 2.57 -20.62
CA ALA A 143 0.43 3.43 -20.19
C ALA A 143 1.12 4.14 -21.38
N LEU A 144 1.34 3.44 -22.49
CA LEU A 144 2.01 3.99 -23.67
C LEU A 144 1.16 4.98 -24.47
N GLN A 145 -0.17 4.82 -24.45
CA GLN A 145 -1.07 5.71 -25.18
C GLN A 145 -1.23 7.09 -24.53
N GLY A 146 -0.53 7.37 -23.42
CA GLY A 146 -0.53 8.69 -22.78
C GLY A 146 -1.94 9.20 -22.47
N HIS A 147 -2.85 8.30 -22.08
CA HIS A 147 -4.27 8.60 -21.96
C HIS A 147 -4.46 9.89 -21.11
N PRO A 148 -5.28 10.87 -21.56
CA PRO A 148 -5.34 12.26 -21.05
C PRO A 148 -5.54 12.48 -19.53
N ALA A 149 -5.69 11.42 -18.75
CA ALA A 149 -5.86 11.49 -17.30
C ALA A 149 -4.62 10.99 -16.51
N GLY A 150 -3.48 10.69 -17.15
CA GLY A 150 -2.28 10.21 -16.42
C GLY A 150 -2.52 8.91 -15.65
N ARG A 151 -3.54 8.14 -16.05
CA ARG A 151 -4.16 7.07 -15.26
C ARG A 151 -3.41 5.74 -15.26
N HIS A 152 -2.27 5.60 -15.94
CA HIS A 152 -1.62 4.29 -16.03
C HIS A 152 -0.11 4.45 -15.97
N SER A 153 0.45 4.22 -14.78
CA SER A 153 1.87 3.97 -14.59
C SER A 153 2.10 2.46 -14.77
N PRO A 154 2.98 2.02 -15.68
CA PRO A 154 3.18 0.60 -15.92
C PRO A 154 3.78 -0.06 -14.68
N LEU A 155 3.39 -1.32 -14.42
CA LEU A 155 4.02 -2.14 -13.38
C LEU A 155 5.53 -2.25 -13.68
N ARG A 156 6.34 -1.77 -12.75
CA ARG A 156 7.81 -1.78 -12.80
C ARG A 156 8.35 -1.76 -11.38
N ILE A 157 9.61 -2.15 -11.22
CA ILE A 157 10.34 -1.91 -9.96
C ILE A 157 10.43 -0.39 -9.74
N LEU A 158 10.23 0.04 -8.48
CA LEU A 158 10.52 1.39 -8.02
C LEU A 158 11.84 1.37 -7.23
N PRO A 159 12.99 1.62 -7.88
CA PRO A 159 14.30 1.38 -7.27
C PRO A 159 14.56 2.26 -6.04
N ALA A 160 15.46 1.81 -5.18
CA ALA A 160 15.96 2.64 -4.10
C ALA A 160 16.58 3.95 -4.62
N GLN A 161 16.40 5.01 -3.85
CA GLN A 161 16.78 6.39 -4.14
C GLN A 161 16.10 7.01 -5.36
N GLN A 162 15.07 6.36 -5.93
CA GLN A 162 14.33 6.89 -7.07
C GLN A 162 12.85 7.06 -6.74
N PRO A 163 12.35 8.30 -6.58
CA PRO A 163 10.95 8.52 -6.28
C PRO A 163 10.07 8.16 -7.48
N GLY A 164 8.96 7.47 -7.24
CA GLY A 164 8.09 7.02 -8.31
C GLY A 164 6.76 6.48 -7.83
N LEU A 165 5.83 6.33 -8.78
CA LEU A 165 4.47 5.89 -8.53
C LEU A 165 4.15 4.70 -9.44
N VAL A 166 3.47 3.68 -8.92
CA VAL A 166 2.83 2.59 -9.67
C VAL A 166 1.33 2.61 -9.34
N MET A 167 0.48 2.49 -10.36
CA MET A 167 -0.96 2.41 -10.19
C MET A 167 -1.51 1.14 -10.84
N LEU A 168 -2.22 0.34 -10.05
CA LEU A 168 -2.76 -0.96 -10.46
C LEU A 168 -4.27 -0.97 -10.27
N THR A 169 -5.01 -1.65 -11.14
CA THR A 169 -6.41 -1.98 -10.88
C THR A 169 -6.49 -3.08 -9.82
N GLN A 170 -7.53 -3.07 -8.99
CA GLN A 170 -7.75 -4.12 -7.99
C GLN A 170 -7.87 -5.52 -8.66
N GLU A 171 -8.45 -5.59 -9.87
CA GLU A 171 -8.52 -6.83 -10.65
C GLU A 171 -7.13 -7.38 -11.02
N LEU A 172 -6.22 -6.53 -11.48
CA LEU A 172 -4.84 -6.95 -11.77
C LEU A 172 -4.11 -7.37 -10.50
N ILE A 173 -4.33 -6.66 -9.39
CA ILE A 173 -3.79 -7.05 -8.08
C ILE A 173 -4.28 -8.46 -7.71
N ALA A 174 -5.57 -8.75 -7.87
CA ALA A 174 -6.13 -10.07 -7.61
C ALA A 174 -5.49 -11.16 -8.49
N ALA A 175 -5.24 -10.89 -9.77
CA ALA A 175 -4.53 -11.80 -10.67
C ALA A 175 -3.07 -12.06 -10.23
N LEU A 176 -2.34 -11.01 -9.86
CA LEU A 176 -0.97 -11.13 -9.34
C LEU A 176 -0.93 -11.91 -8.02
N LEU A 177 -1.87 -11.65 -7.11
CA LEU A 177 -1.94 -12.36 -5.84
C LEU A 177 -2.40 -13.82 -6.01
N ALA A 178 -3.25 -14.12 -6.99
CA ALA A 178 -3.59 -15.51 -7.32
C ALA A 178 -2.34 -16.30 -7.73
N CYS A 179 -1.44 -15.69 -8.51
CA CYS A 179 -0.13 -16.27 -8.82
C CYS A 179 0.78 -16.40 -7.58
N SER A 180 0.76 -15.44 -6.64
CA SER A 180 1.47 -15.56 -5.35
C SER A 180 0.97 -16.75 -4.51
N PHE A 181 -0.35 -16.91 -4.41
CA PHE A 181 -0.98 -17.99 -3.67
C PHE A 181 -0.64 -19.35 -4.30
N LEU A 182 -0.75 -19.46 -5.63
CA LEU A 182 -0.33 -20.64 -6.39
C LEU A 182 1.19 -20.80 -6.49
N CYS A 183 1.95 -19.91 -5.86
CA CYS A 183 3.40 -19.92 -5.81
C CYS A 183 4.03 -19.97 -7.21
N LEU A 184 3.58 -19.13 -8.15
CA LEU A 184 4.01 -19.14 -9.55
C LEU A 184 5.08 -18.09 -9.87
N PHE A 185 5.52 -17.30 -8.88
CA PHE A 185 6.61 -16.35 -9.09
C PHE A 185 7.99 -17.00 -8.89
N PRO A 186 9.02 -16.59 -9.65
CA PRO A 186 10.41 -16.95 -9.39
C PRO A 186 10.89 -16.45 -8.03
N THR A 187 11.71 -17.28 -7.38
CA THR A 187 12.27 -17.01 -6.04
C THR A 187 13.73 -16.52 -6.09
N GLY A 188 14.37 -16.53 -7.27
CA GLY A 188 15.81 -16.29 -7.47
C GLY A 188 16.24 -14.82 -7.37
N PRO A 189 16.33 -14.06 -8.49
CA PRO A 189 17.03 -12.75 -8.53
C PRO A 189 16.34 -11.63 -7.71
N ARG A 190 15.38 -11.97 -6.86
CA ARG A 190 14.71 -11.05 -5.95
C ARG A 190 15.65 -10.54 -4.86
N THR A 191 16.58 -11.37 -4.41
CA THR A 191 17.57 -10.99 -3.40
C THR A 191 18.49 -9.88 -3.91
N ASP A 192 18.95 -9.98 -5.15
CA ASP A 192 19.85 -9.00 -5.78
C ASP A 192 19.16 -7.64 -5.90
N GLU A 193 17.86 -7.65 -6.21
CA GLU A 193 16.98 -6.47 -6.27
C GLU A 193 16.46 -6.01 -4.90
N MET A 194 16.90 -6.64 -3.80
CA MET A 194 16.44 -6.35 -2.43
C MET A 194 14.91 -6.38 -2.30
N LEU A 195 14.25 -7.27 -3.05
CA LEU A 195 12.79 -7.44 -3.05
C LEU A 195 12.34 -8.47 -2.00
N PRO A 196 11.19 -8.26 -1.34
CA PRO A 196 10.60 -9.26 -0.46
C PRO A 196 10.23 -10.56 -1.19
N ALA A 197 10.14 -11.65 -0.42
CA ALA A 197 9.56 -12.91 -0.89
C ALA A 197 8.05 -12.76 -1.11
N ILE A 198 7.54 -13.24 -2.26
CA ILE A 198 6.14 -13.02 -2.66
C ILE A 198 5.27 -14.27 -2.67
N ASN A 199 5.84 -15.48 -2.72
CA ASN A 199 5.04 -16.71 -2.76
C ASN A 199 4.55 -17.12 -1.36
N CYS A 200 3.36 -17.72 -1.30
CA CYS A 200 2.74 -18.16 -0.06
C CYS A 200 3.27 -19.52 0.47
N ASP A 201 4.27 -20.13 -0.17
CA ASP A 201 4.72 -21.49 0.15
C ASP A 201 5.25 -21.61 1.58
N ARG A 202 5.99 -20.61 2.06
CA ARG A 202 6.44 -20.53 3.46
C ARG A 202 5.27 -20.30 4.43
N LEU A 203 4.32 -19.42 4.08
CA LEU A 203 3.11 -19.16 4.87
C LEU A 203 2.34 -20.47 5.07
N PHE A 204 2.15 -21.25 4.01
CA PHE A 204 1.48 -22.54 4.09
C PHE A 204 2.30 -23.57 4.87
N GLY A 205 3.60 -23.64 4.61
CA GLY A 205 4.49 -24.56 5.29
C GLY A 205 4.52 -24.38 6.80
N LEU A 206 4.30 -23.18 7.31
CA LEU A 206 4.27 -22.88 8.74
C LEU A 206 2.98 -23.32 9.46
N LEU A 207 1.93 -23.67 8.73
CA LEU A 207 0.68 -24.18 9.32
C LEU A 207 0.88 -25.48 10.11
N VAL A 208 1.92 -26.26 9.78
CA VAL A 208 2.28 -27.49 10.51
C VAL A 208 2.64 -27.25 11.98
N ARG A 209 2.94 -25.99 12.35
CA ARG A 209 3.20 -25.60 13.74
C ARG A 209 1.93 -25.47 14.58
N GLY A 210 0.74 -25.45 13.95
CA GLY A 210 -0.55 -25.38 14.65
C GLY A 210 -0.85 -24.05 15.34
N ALA A 211 -0.13 -22.97 15.01
CA ALA A 211 -0.39 -21.66 15.58
C ALA A 211 -1.71 -21.07 15.03
N PRO A 212 -2.68 -20.68 15.89
CA PRO A 212 -3.95 -20.11 15.46
C PRO A 212 -3.80 -18.84 14.61
N SER A 213 -2.85 -17.97 14.96
CA SER A 213 -2.51 -16.76 14.20
C SER A 213 -2.09 -17.08 12.76
N GLN A 214 -1.30 -18.14 12.56
CA GLN A 214 -0.88 -18.58 11.24
C GLN A 214 -2.06 -19.05 10.38
N ALA A 215 -3.00 -19.79 10.98
CA ALA A 215 -4.25 -20.19 10.33
C ALA A 215 -5.11 -18.97 9.97
N ALA A 216 -5.25 -18.00 10.89
CA ALA A 216 -6.01 -16.79 10.69
C ALA A 216 -5.51 -15.96 9.49
N LYS A 217 -4.19 -15.87 9.28
CA LYS A 217 -3.62 -15.23 8.09
C LYS A 217 -4.09 -15.90 6.80
N VAL A 218 -4.04 -17.23 6.73
CA VAL A 218 -4.50 -17.97 5.54
C VAL A 218 -6.02 -17.86 5.36
N GLN A 219 -6.80 -17.80 6.45
CA GLN A 219 -8.25 -17.52 6.39
C GLN A 219 -8.53 -16.16 5.75
N CYS A 220 -7.79 -15.11 6.10
CA CYS A 220 -7.93 -13.79 5.49
C CYS A 220 -7.68 -13.82 3.98
N LEU A 221 -6.65 -14.53 3.52
CA LEU A 221 -6.35 -14.68 2.08
C LEU A 221 -7.43 -15.48 1.34
N VAL A 222 -7.90 -16.59 1.92
CA VAL A 222 -8.99 -17.39 1.34
C VAL A 222 -10.27 -16.57 1.25
N HIS A 223 -10.58 -15.78 2.28
CA HIS A 223 -11.72 -14.87 2.30
C HIS A 223 -11.62 -13.79 1.22
N TYR A 224 -10.46 -13.13 1.11
CA TYR A 224 -10.19 -12.17 0.04
C TYR A 224 -10.43 -12.76 -1.35
N PHE A 225 -9.86 -13.94 -1.64
CA PHE A 225 -10.09 -14.60 -2.93
C PHE A 225 -11.55 -14.99 -3.13
N GLY A 226 -12.24 -15.46 -2.09
CA GLY A 226 -13.68 -15.72 -2.15
C GLY A 226 -14.47 -14.49 -2.58
N ARG A 227 -14.15 -13.32 -2.04
CA ARG A 227 -14.78 -12.04 -2.40
C ARG A 227 -14.48 -11.63 -3.85
N VAL A 228 -13.20 -11.52 -4.22
CA VAL A 228 -12.82 -10.95 -5.53
C VAL A 228 -13.12 -11.88 -6.71
N THR A 229 -13.25 -13.19 -6.49
CA THR A 229 -13.63 -14.15 -7.54
C THR A 229 -15.14 -14.23 -7.76
N GLN A 230 -15.95 -13.94 -6.73
CA GLN A 230 -17.40 -13.84 -6.86
C GLN A 230 -17.83 -12.47 -7.40
N GLN A 231 -17.17 -11.41 -6.95
CA GLN A 231 -17.43 -10.03 -7.35
C GLN A 231 -16.10 -9.35 -7.72
N PRO A 232 -15.75 -9.29 -9.02
CA PRO A 232 -14.52 -8.66 -9.47
C PRO A 232 -14.42 -7.20 -9.02
N PRO A 233 -13.33 -6.80 -8.33
CA PRO A 233 -13.18 -5.45 -7.82
C PRO A 233 -12.86 -4.48 -8.97
N ARG A 234 -13.37 -3.25 -8.88
CA ARG A 234 -13.32 -2.25 -9.99
C ARG A 234 -12.49 -1.01 -9.69
N GLY A 235 -11.90 -0.91 -8.51
CA GLY A 235 -11.10 0.25 -8.14
C GLY A 235 -9.65 0.16 -8.57
N THR A 236 -8.87 1.11 -8.07
CA THR A 236 -7.43 1.20 -8.27
C THR A 236 -6.72 1.34 -6.93
N VAL A 237 -5.45 0.96 -6.91
CA VAL A 237 -4.53 1.16 -5.78
C VAL A 237 -3.24 1.78 -6.32
N THR A 238 -2.75 2.82 -5.65
CA THR A 238 -1.49 3.49 -5.99
C THR A 238 -0.45 3.22 -4.93
N PHE A 239 0.77 2.96 -5.37
CA PHE A 239 1.97 2.76 -4.55
C PHE A 239 2.99 3.82 -4.94
N GLU A 240 3.34 4.71 -4.01
CA GLU A 240 4.34 5.75 -4.20
C GLU A 240 5.57 5.45 -3.34
N ARG A 241 6.75 5.40 -3.97
CA ARG A 241 8.03 5.48 -3.27
C ARG A 241 8.39 6.96 -3.10
N LYS A 242 8.36 7.43 -1.85
CA LYS A 242 8.82 8.76 -1.45
C LYS A 242 10.31 8.71 -1.16
N VAL A 243 11.03 9.74 -1.58
CA VAL A 243 12.48 9.86 -1.36
C VAL A 243 12.77 11.30 -0.98
N LEU A 244 13.30 11.50 0.23
CA LEU A 244 13.90 12.77 0.61
C LEU A 244 15.27 12.91 -0.04
N PRO A 245 15.52 13.96 -0.84
CA PRO A 245 16.81 14.16 -1.48
C PRO A 245 17.94 14.26 -0.46
N LEU A 246 19.06 13.58 -0.72
CA LEU A 246 20.25 13.73 0.12
C LEU A 246 20.93 15.09 -0.16
N PRO A 247 21.57 15.71 0.85
CA PRO A 247 22.28 16.97 0.66
C PRO A 247 23.29 16.90 -0.50
N GLY A 248 23.25 17.88 -1.41
CA GLY A 248 24.16 17.94 -2.57
C GLY A 248 23.74 17.10 -3.78
N SER A 249 22.54 16.51 -3.79
CA SER A 249 22.01 15.81 -4.99
C SER A 249 21.72 16.80 -6.13
N PRO A 250 22.15 16.53 -7.38
CA PRO A 250 21.92 17.43 -8.51
C PRO A 250 20.43 17.54 -8.87
N GLY A 251 19.93 18.78 -8.98
CA GLY A 251 18.54 19.09 -9.35
C GLY A 251 17.63 19.21 -8.12
N ASP A 252 17.75 20.32 -7.38
CA ASP A 252 17.05 20.61 -6.12
C ASP A 252 15.52 20.39 -6.18
N PRO A 253 14.99 19.38 -5.47
CA PRO A 253 13.57 19.26 -5.11
C PRO A 253 13.32 19.86 -3.69
N PRO A 254 12.06 19.96 -3.23
CA PRO A 254 11.62 21.07 -2.37
C PRO A 254 12.09 21.09 -0.90
N ALA A 255 12.80 20.08 -0.40
CA ALA A 255 13.56 20.16 0.85
C ALA A 255 14.58 19.01 0.94
N PRO A 256 15.88 19.27 1.18
CA PRO A 256 16.84 18.21 1.46
C PRO A 256 16.50 17.50 2.77
N LEU A 257 17.03 16.29 2.95
CA LEU A 257 16.98 15.54 4.21
C LEU A 257 17.42 16.46 5.37
N PRO A 258 16.56 16.77 6.35
CA PRO A 258 16.89 17.73 7.38
C PRO A 258 18.06 17.28 8.25
N THR A 259 18.96 18.21 8.57
CA THR A 259 20.07 18.02 9.51
C THR A 259 19.61 18.24 10.95
N SER A 260 20.45 17.87 11.91
CA SER A 260 20.19 18.18 13.32
C SER A 260 20.10 19.69 13.59
N GLU A 261 20.79 20.51 12.80
CA GLU A 261 20.73 21.97 12.91
C GLU A 261 19.40 22.50 12.37
N ASP A 262 18.91 21.95 11.26
CA ASP A 262 17.60 22.30 10.71
C ASP A 262 16.46 21.99 11.70
N TRP A 263 16.51 20.82 12.36
CA TRP A 263 15.55 20.48 13.41
C TRP A 263 15.62 21.43 14.59
N ALA A 264 16.83 21.80 15.04
CA ALA A 264 17.03 22.75 16.14
C ALA A 264 16.56 24.17 15.79
N ALA A 265 16.69 24.57 14.52
CA ALA A 265 16.28 25.89 14.02
C ALA A 265 14.78 25.98 13.72
N SER A 266 14.03 24.87 13.78
CA SER A 266 12.60 24.87 13.45
C SER A 266 11.77 25.68 14.43
N THR A 267 11.01 26.63 13.90
CA THR A 267 10.05 27.46 14.62
C THR A 267 8.60 26.97 14.49
N ALA A 268 8.38 25.79 13.90
CA ALA A 268 7.04 25.25 13.70
C ALA A 268 6.38 24.93 15.05
N ALA A 269 5.25 25.59 15.33
CA ALA A 269 4.47 25.35 16.55
C ALA A 269 3.87 23.94 16.55
N LEU A 270 3.98 23.22 17.67
CA LEU A 270 3.53 21.82 17.77
C LEU A 270 2.05 21.65 17.40
N CYS A 271 1.79 20.79 16.42
CA CYS A 271 0.45 20.56 15.89
C CYS A 271 -0.45 19.88 16.93
N PRO A 272 -1.79 19.96 16.78
CA PRO A 272 -2.73 19.20 17.58
C PRO A 272 -2.35 17.73 17.78
N LEU A 273 -2.43 17.28 19.03
CA LEU A 273 -2.14 15.91 19.46
C LEU A 273 -3.37 15.34 20.16
N GLN A 274 -3.84 14.20 19.69
CA GLN A 274 -4.88 13.42 20.35
C GLN A 274 -4.31 12.03 20.66
N VAL A 275 -4.43 11.59 21.90
CA VAL A 275 -3.97 10.26 22.31
C VAL A 275 -5.20 9.40 22.61
N LEU A 276 -5.27 8.23 21.99
CA LEU A 276 -6.28 7.22 22.25
C LEU A 276 -5.69 6.11 23.09
N ASP A 277 -6.31 5.83 24.24
CA ASP A 277 -5.84 4.77 25.12
C ASP A 277 -6.26 3.37 24.62
N GLY A 278 -7.50 3.28 24.12
CA GLY A 278 -8.03 2.16 23.35
C GLY A 278 -8.44 2.61 21.95
N GLY A 279 -8.33 1.71 20.98
CA GLY A 279 -8.58 1.98 19.57
C GLY A 279 -7.50 1.40 18.67
N THR A 280 -7.71 1.52 17.35
CA THR A 280 -6.78 1.04 16.32
C THR A 280 -6.54 2.13 15.28
N ILE A 281 -5.39 2.05 14.60
CA ILE A 281 -5.03 3.01 13.55
C ILE A 281 -6.03 2.92 12.38
N GLU A 282 -6.46 1.70 12.05
CA GLU A 282 -7.34 1.45 10.93
C GLU A 282 -8.81 1.81 11.16
N ASP A 283 -9.30 1.72 12.39
CA ASP A 283 -10.69 2.02 12.72
C ASP A 283 -10.85 3.48 13.14
N ASP A 284 -10.05 3.96 14.10
CA ASP A 284 -10.14 5.33 14.61
C ASP A 284 -9.41 6.36 13.72
N GLY A 285 -8.44 5.90 12.93
CA GLY A 285 -7.68 6.70 11.98
C GLY A 285 -8.21 6.64 10.54
N ALA A 286 -9.47 6.25 10.30
CA ALA A 286 -10.03 6.04 8.96
C ALA A 286 -9.87 7.25 8.00
N ALA A 287 -9.94 8.48 8.52
CA ALA A 287 -9.79 9.71 7.73
C ALA A 287 -8.34 10.25 7.64
N TYR A 288 -7.41 9.64 8.37
CA TYR A 288 -6.03 10.08 8.54
C TYR A 288 -5.10 9.37 7.54
N LEU A 289 -3.86 9.85 7.44
CA LEU A 289 -2.74 9.06 6.92
C LEU A 289 -2.36 8.00 7.97
N GLN A 290 -2.64 6.73 7.67
CA GLN A 290 -2.47 5.61 8.59
C GLN A 290 -1.05 5.07 8.53
N VAL A 291 -0.34 5.06 9.65
CA VAL A 291 1.04 4.58 9.70
C VAL A 291 1.07 3.05 9.78
N ASP A 292 1.80 2.45 8.85
CA ASP A 292 2.24 1.07 8.88
C ASP A 292 3.64 1.00 9.52
N PHE A 293 3.77 0.23 10.61
CA PHE A 293 5.00 0.05 11.38
C PHE A 293 5.91 -0.95 10.69
N ALA A 294 6.37 -0.55 9.51
CA ALA A 294 6.92 -1.45 8.54
C ALA A 294 8.29 -2.01 8.93
N ASN A 295 8.63 -3.16 8.35
CA ASN A 295 10.01 -3.54 8.11
C ASN A 295 10.57 -2.75 6.91
N ALA A 296 11.90 -2.62 6.80
CA ALA A 296 12.53 -2.02 5.61
C ALA A 296 12.12 -2.77 4.33
N PHE A 297 11.94 -4.09 4.41
CA PHE A 297 11.25 -4.88 3.39
C PHE A 297 9.75 -4.82 3.63
N LEU A 298 9.01 -4.10 2.78
CA LEU A 298 7.56 -3.95 2.88
C LEU A 298 6.86 -5.31 3.09
N GLY A 299 5.91 -5.36 4.02
CA GLY A 299 5.17 -6.55 4.43
C GLY A 299 5.91 -7.43 5.44
N GLY A 300 7.18 -7.15 5.75
CA GLY A 300 7.94 -7.81 6.80
C GLY A 300 7.83 -9.34 6.77
N GLY A 301 7.28 -9.92 7.84
CA GLY A 301 7.10 -11.35 8.01
C GLY A 301 5.75 -11.90 7.53
N VAL A 302 4.97 -11.15 6.72
CA VAL A 302 3.56 -11.45 6.42
C VAL A 302 3.35 -12.83 5.81
N LEU A 303 4.16 -13.19 4.79
CA LEU A 303 4.19 -14.52 4.16
C LEU A 303 5.09 -15.52 4.89
N GLY A 304 5.50 -15.18 6.11
CA GLY A 304 6.29 -16.01 7.02
C GLY A 304 5.57 -16.20 8.36
N ALA A 305 6.33 -16.05 9.45
CA ALA A 305 5.83 -16.19 10.82
C ALA A 305 5.43 -14.85 11.49
N GLY A 306 5.69 -13.71 10.84
CA GLY A 306 5.31 -12.40 11.36
C GLY A 306 3.79 -12.29 11.48
N CYS A 307 3.32 -11.63 12.54
CA CYS A 307 1.90 -11.45 12.83
C CYS A 307 1.66 -10.25 13.76
N VAL A 308 2.45 -9.19 13.63
CA VAL A 308 2.26 -7.95 14.39
C VAL A 308 1.54 -6.92 13.52
N GLN A 309 1.65 -5.63 13.82
CA GLN A 309 0.83 -4.58 13.19
C GLN A 309 0.90 -4.57 11.65
N GLU A 310 2.10 -4.59 11.05
CA GLU A 310 2.28 -4.62 9.58
C GLU A 310 1.63 -5.86 8.96
N GLU A 311 1.96 -7.06 9.46
CA GLU A 311 1.45 -8.30 8.87
C GLU A 311 -0.06 -8.46 9.04
N ILE A 312 -0.61 -8.03 10.18
CA ILE A 312 -2.06 -8.02 10.39
C ILE A 312 -2.69 -7.08 9.36
N ARG A 313 -2.18 -5.85 9.20
CA ARG A 313 -2.72 -4.88 8.25
C ARG A 313 -2.74 -5.43 6.82
N PHE A 314 -1.67 -6.11 6.41
CA PHE A 314 -1.58 -6.75 5.09
C PHE A 314 -2.53 -7.95 4.92
N MET A 315 -2.95 -8.59 6.01
CA MET A 315 -3.98 -9.66 5.95
C MET A 315 -5.40 -9.08 5.91
N LEU A 316 -5.64 -7.97 6.60
CA LEU A 316 -6.91 -7.25 6.50
C LEU A 316 -7.11 -6.64 5.12
N CYS A 317 -6.03 -6.13 4.52
CA CYS A 317 -5.99 -5.50 3.20
C CYS A 317 -5.00 -6.23 2.26
N PRO A 318 -5.32 -7.44 1.74
CA PRO A 318 -4.36 -8.24 0.96
C PRO A 318 -3.80 -7.57 -0.29
N GLU A 319 -4.46 -6.54 -0.81
CA GLU A 319 -3.97 -5.75 -1.94
C GLU A 319 -2.61 -5.10 -1.67
N LEU A 320 -2.24 -4.88 -0.41
CA LEU A 320 -0.91 -4.37 -0.01
C LEU A 320 0.23 -5.33 -0.38
N LEU A 321 -0.03 -6.65 -0.39
CA LEU A 321 0.97 -7.68 -0.70
C LEU A 321 1.57 -7.52 -2.10
N VAL A 322 0.84 -6.93 -3.05
CA VAL A 322 1.34 -6.74 -4.42
C VAL A 322 2.52 -5.77 -4.45
N GLY A 323 2.63 -4.85 -3.48
CA GLY A 323 3.77 -3.94 -3.38
C GLY A 323 5.09 -4.68 -3.22
N MET A 324 5.06 -5.83 -2.54
CA MET A 324 6.22 -6.72 -2.35
C MET A 324 6.80 -7.24 -3.68
N LEU A 325 6.05 -7.20 -4.79
CA LEU A 325 6.54 -7.60 -6.10
C LEU A 325 7.60 -6.65 -6.66
N PHE A 326 7.47 -5.35 -6.39
CA PHE A 326 8.17 -4.30 -7.13
C PHE A 326 8.74 -3.15 -6.27
N LEU A 327 8.63 -3.25 -4.94
CA LEU A 327 9.22 -2.30 -3.99
C LEU A 327 10.41 -2.93 -3.26
N PRO A 328 11.65 -2.65 -3.69
CA PRO A 328 12.86 -2.97 -2.95
C PRO A 328 12.88 -2.35 -1.56
N ALA A 329 13.70 -2.91 -0.67
CA ALA A 329 13.89 -2.42 0.69
C ALA A 329 14.06 -0.89 0.77
N LEU A 330 13.44 -0.29 1.77
CA LEU A 330 13.55 1.14 2.09
C LEU A 330 14.97 1.48 2.58
N ALA A 331 15.54 2.55 2.05
CA ALA A 331 16.68 3.25 2.65
C ALA A 331 16.20 4.28 3.69
N ASP A 332 17.12 4.82 4.49
CA ASP A 332 16.80 5.69 5.64
C ASP A 332 16.02 6.98 5.29
N ASN A 333 16.14 7.47 4.05
CA ASN A 333 15.49 8.69 3.55
C ASN A 333 14.23 8.40 2.72
N GLU A 334 13.67 7.19 2.80
CA GLU A 334 12.55 6.76 1.96
C GLU A 334 11.33 6.34 2.77
N ALA A 335 10.16 6.40 2.14
CA ALA A 335 8.91 5.85 2.67
C ALA A 335 8.05 5.33 1.51
N ILE A 336 7.05 4.50 1.81
CA ILE A 336 6.08 4.04 0.81
C ILE A 336 4.69 4.51 1.21
N GLU A 337 4.01 5.28 0.37
CA GLU A 337 2.59 5.60 0.54
C GLU A 337 1.75 4.68 -0.35
N VAL A 338 0.69 4.11 0.21
CA VAL A 338 -0.31 3.32 -0.51
C VAL A 338 -1.68 3.95 -0.35
N VAL A 339 -2.36 4.22 -1.47
CA VAL A 339 -3.72 4.79 -1.47
C VAL A 339 -4.65 3.88 -2.25
N GLY A 340 -5.81 3.57 -1.69
CA GLY A 340 -6.86 2.83 -2.39
C GLY A 340 -7.07 1.40 -1.95
N ALA A 341 -6.21 0.86 -1.08
CA ALA A 341 -6.33 -0.51 -0.59
C ALA A 341 -7.63 -0.71 0.19
N GLU A 342 -8.31 -1.81 -0.10
CA GLU A 342 -9.57 -2.23 0.53
C GLU A 342 -9.33 -3.18 1.68
N ARG A 343 -10.07 -2.98 2.78
CA ARG A 343 -10.14 -3.96 3.86
C ARG A 343 -11.20 -5.01 3.56
N TYR A 344 -10.82 -6.29 3.59
CA TYR A 344 -11.71 -7.42 3.29
C TYR A 344 -12.09 -8.23 4.52
N SER A 345 -11.25 -8.19 5.56
CA SER A 345 -11.41 -9.05 6.74
C SER A 345 -11.61 -8.24 8.02
N ALA A 346 -12.52 -8.70 8.87
CA ALA A 346 -12.61 -8.30 10.27
C ALA A 346 -11.66 -9.18 11.10
N TYR A 347 -11.23 -8.70 12.26
CA TYR A 347 -10.32 -9.45 13.11
C TYR A 347 -10.49 -9.16 14.59
N THR A 348 -9.90 -10.02 15.40
CA THR A 348 -9.68 -9.81 16.83
C THR A 348 -8.28 -10.27 17.22
N GLY A 349 -7.80 -9.78 18.36
CA GLY A 349 -6.50 -10.17 18.90
C GLY A 349 -5.31 -9.59 18.14
N TYR A 350 -4.11 -9.91 18.61
CA TYR A 350 -2.85 -9.38 18.11
C TYR A 350 -1.73 -10.42 18.32
N ALA A 351 -0.71 -10.42 17.46
CA ALA A 351 0.37 -11.41 17.51
C ALA A 351 -0.18 -12.84 17.51
N ASP A 352 0.21 -13.65 18.50
CA ASP A 352 -0.19 -15.05 18.60
C ASP A 352 -1.70 -15.26 18.85
N THR A 353 -2.40 -14.20 19.28
CA THR A 353 -3.86 -14.22 19.50
C THR A 353 -4.67 -13.71 18.31
N PHE A 354 -4.01 -13.32 17.21
CA PHE A 354 -4.68 -12.86 15.99
C PHE A 354 -5.67 -13.91 15.45
N GLN A 355 -6.90 -13.48 15.19
CA GLN A 355 -7.97 -14.32 14.66
C GLN A 355 -8.72 -13.60 13.54
N PHE A 356 -9.05 -14.35 12.49
CA PHE A 356 -9.99 -13.91 11.47
C PHE A 356 -11.40 -13.89 12.06
N ALA A 357 -12.10 -12.76 11.96
CA ALA A 357 -13.42 -12.55 12.55
C ALA A 357 -14.54 -12.37 11.52
N GLY A 358 -14.30 -12.74 10.26
CA GLY A 358 -15.31 -12.72 9.20
C GLY A 358 -15.12 -11.60 8.18
N ASP A 359 -16.17 -11.38 7.38
CA ASP A 359 -16.18 -10.37 6.33
C ASP A 359 -16.14 -8.95 6.89
N PHE A 360 -15.39 -8.08 6.23
CA PHE A 360 -15.46 -6.63 6.45
C PHE A 360 -15.97 -5.97 5.17
N VAL A 361 -17.10 -5.29 5.28
CA VAL A 361 -17.67 -4.50 4.18
C VAL A 361 -17.11 -3.09 4.27
N ASP A 362 -16.07 -2.83 3.48
CA ASP A 362 -15.41 -1.52 3.47
C ASP A 362 -16.31 -0.45 2.82
N ALA A 363 -16.81 0.46 3.66
CA ALA A 363 -17.66 1.58 3.27
C ALA A 363 -16.86 2.85 2.93
N THR A 364 -15.52 2.80 2.95
CA THR A 364 -14.68 3.97 2.66
C THR A 364 -14.97 4.49 1.25
N PRO A 365 -15.24 5.80 1.08
CA PRO A 365 -15.59 6.37 -0.22
C PRO A 365 -14.43 6.24 -1.20
N ARG A 366 -14.73 6.31 -2.50
CA ARG A 366 -13.71 6.30 -3.56
C ARG A 366 -13.49 7.70 -4.10
N ASP A 367 -12.25 8.00 -4.45
CA ASP A 367 -11.87 9.24 -5.12
C ASP A 367 -12.13 9.17 -6.64
N ALA A 368 -11.80 10.25 -7.36
CA ALA A 368 -11.98 10.34 -8.81
C ALA A 368 -11.12 9.35 -9.63
N LEU A 369 -10.11 8.72 -9.01
CA LEU A 369 -9.29 7.67 -9.62
C LEU A 369 -9.83 6.27 -9.31
N GLY A 370 -10.93 6.17 -8.54
CA GLY A 370 -11.52 4.90 -8.12
C GLY A 370 -10.79 4.25 -6.94
N ARG A 371 -9.86 4.96 -6.30
CA ARG A 371 -9.14 4.51 -5.10
C ARG A 371 -10.03 4.72 -3.90
N ARG A 372 -10.13 3.75 -2.99
CA ARG A 372 -10.68 4.02 -1.66
C ARG A 372 -9.88 5.14 -1.00
N ALA A 373 -10.54 6.02 -0.25
CA ALA A 373 -9.93 7.12 0.48
C ALA A 373 -9.12 6.65 1.72
N THR A 374 -8.59 5.43 1.67
CA THR A 374 -7.68 4.82 2.63
C THR A 374 -6.27 5.19 2.22
N HIS A 375 -5.57 5.95 3.06
CA HIS A 375 -4.17 6.33 2.87
C HIS A 375 -3.30 5.66 3.92
N LEU A 376 -2.31 4.88 3.49
CA LEU A 376 -1.35 4.20 4.36
C LEU A 376 0.05 4.71 4.05
N VAL A 377 0.90 4.81 5.07
CA VAL A 377 2.33 5.06 4.89
C VAL A 377 3.18 4.07 5.66
N ALA A 378 4.02 3.33 4.94
CA ALA A 378 4.99 2.42 5.51
C ALA A 378 6.31 3.18 5.78
N ILE A 379 6.69 3.18 7.06
CA ILE A 379 7.97 3.71 7.54
C ILE A 379 8.62 2.68 8.48
N ASP A 380 9.87 2.34 8.21
CA ASP A 380 10.61 1.36 8.99
C ASP A 380 11.42 1.99 10.12
N ALA A 381 11.28 1.50 11.34
CA ALA A 381 12.08 1.92 12.49
C ALA A 381 13.39 1.11 12.59
N LEU A 382 14.42 1.64 13.27
CA LEU A 382 15.61 0.86 13.59
C LEU A 382 15.27 -0.28 14.56
N ALA A 383 15.73 -1.47 14.25
CA ALA A 383 15.51 -2.66 15.07
C ALA A 383 16.55 -2.79 16.19
N ASN A 384 16.08 -3.07 17.40
CA ASN A 384 16.86 -3.30 18.62
C ASN A 384 17.96 -2.24 18.84
N PRO A 385 17.60 -0.94 18.88
CA PRO A 385 18.62 0.09 18.99
C PRO A 385 19.30 0.09 20.37
N GLY A 386 18.65 -0.45 21.41
CA GLY A 386 19.17 -0.45 22.77
C GLY A 386 19.46 0.98 23.25
N THR A 387 20.59 1.22 23.89
CA THR A 387 20.99 2.59 24.29
C THR A 387 21.38 3.47 23.11
N ARG A 388 21.67 2.91 21.92
CA ARG A 388 22.10 3.69 20.74
C ARG A 388 21.00 4.60 20.20
N GLN A 389 19.73 4.37 20.52
CA GLN A 389 18.64 5.27 20.16
C GLN A 389 18.84 6.71 20.69
N TRP A 390 19.61 6.85 21.77
CA TRP A 390 20.00 8.14 22.34
C TRP A 390 21.25 8.74 21.70
N ALA A 391 21.81 8.16 20.64
CA ALA A 391 22.85 8.80 19.84
C ALA A 391 22.24 9.77 18.82
N SER A 392 22.94 10.86 18.52
CA SER A 392 22.46 11.90 17.60
C SER A 392 22.04 11.34 16.24
N GLN A 393 22.87 10.47 15.63
CA GLN A 393 22.57 9.89 14.33
C GLN A 393 21.33 8.98 14.33
N HIS A 394 21.02 8.30 15.44
CA HIS A 394 19.84 7.44 15.52
C HIS A 394 18.57 8.27 15.67
N ARG A 395 18.57 9.30 16.54
CA ARG A 395 17.42 10.22 16.63
C ARG A 395 17.14 10.91 15.31
N LEU A 396 18.19 11.41 14.65
CA LEU A 396 18.09 12.10 13.37
C LEU A 396 17.52 11.19 12.28
N ARG A 397 18.00 9.95 12.20
CA ARG A 397 17.47 8.94 11.28
C ARG A 397 15.98 8.72 11.48
N GLU A 398 15.56 8.54 12.73
CA GLU A 398 14.17 8.18 13.06
C GLU A 398 13.19 9.33 12.83
N VAL A 399 13.55 10.57 13.19
CA VAL A 399 12.71 11.74 12.91
C VAL A 399 12.62 12.01 11.41
N ASN A 400 13.72 11.84 10.67
CA ASN A 400 13.74 12.05 9.22
C ASN A 400 12.94 10.98 8.46
N LYS A 401 12.99 9.72 8.91
CA LYS A 401 12.16 8.64 8.38
C LYS A 401 10.67 8.94 8.53
N ALA A 402 10.25 9.32 9.74
CA ALA A 402 8.87 9.73 9.99
C ALA A 402 8.48 10.94 9.14
N PHE A 403 9.34 11.96 9.08
CA PHE A 403 9.12 13.15 8.27
C PHE A 403 8.96 12.83 6.78
N CYS A 404 9.81 11.95 6.22
CA CYS A 404 9.68 11.48 4.84
C CYS A 404 8.30 10.88 4.55
N GLY A 405 7.82 10.00 5.44
CA GLY A 405 6.49 9.41 5.31
C GLY A 405 5.37 10.44 5.42
N PHE A 406 5.51 11.37 6.36
CA PHE A 406 4.47 12.36 6.68
C PHE A 406 4.45 13.55 5.74
N LEU A 407 5.43 13.76 4.87
CA LEU A 407 5.35 14.83 3.89
C LEU A 407 4.22 14.59 2.88
N ASP A 408 3.37 15.60 2.69
CA ASP A 408 2.51 15.67 1.51
C ASP A 408 3.40 15.99 0.31
N HIS A 409 3.75 14.97 -0.47
CA HIS A 409 4.28 15.19 -1.80
C HIS A 409 3.09 15.70 -2.62
N ALA A 410 2.93 17.02 -2.69
CA ALA A 410 2.03 17.61 -3.68
C ALA A 410 2.31 16.92 -5.02
N PRO A 411 1.28 16.56 -5.80
CA PRO A 411 1.51 15.96 -7.11
C PRO A 411 2.42 16.93 -7.86
N ARG A 412 3.59 16.43 -8.29
CA ARG A 412 4.63 17.22 -8.96
C ARG A 412 3.95 18.25 -9.88
N ARG A 413 4.26 19.54 -9.69
CA ARG A 413 3.94 20.59 -10.69
C ARG A 413 4.41 20.07 -12.04
N GLY A 414 3.47 19.64 -12.87
CA GLY A 414 3.74 18.81 -14.05
C GLY A 414 2.58 17.87 -14.44
N TRP A 415 1.59 17.66 -13.56
CA TRP A 415 0.32 17.03 -13.95
C TRP A 415 -0.78 18.08 -13.92
N VAL A 416 -1.41 18.25 -15.08
CA VAL A 416 -2.28 19.38 -15.48
C VAL A 416 -3.28 19.80 -14.41
N HIS A 417 -3.28 21.10 -14.08
CA HIS A 417 -4.39 21.76 -13.40
C HIS A 417 -5.67 21.57 -14.21
N ASP A 418 -6.69 20.93 -13.62
CA ASP A 418 -8.07 21.12 -14.03
C ASP A 418 -8.71 22.14 -13.07
N PRO A 419 -8.98 23.39 -13.49
CA PRO A 419 -9.55 24.42 -12.62
C PRO A 419 -11.03 24.20 -12.25
N GLY A 420 -11.64 23.06 -12.60
CA GLY A 420 -13.10 22.88 -12.54
C GLY A 420 -13.71 22.24 -11.28
N ALA A 421 -12.94 21.92 -10.24
CA ALA A 421 -13.45 21.12 -9.11
C ALA A 421 -13.63 21.92 -7.81
N LEU A 422 -14.38 23.01 -7.85
CA LEU A 422 -14.98 23.66 -6.67
C LEU A 422 -16.40 24.11 -7.03
N ALA A 423 -17.33 23.17 -6.97
CA ALA A 423 -18.75 23.47 -6.86
C ALA A 423 -19.34 22.62 -5.74
N SER A 424 -19.54 23.24 -4.57
CA SER A 424 -20.35 22.69 -3.48
C SER A 424 -21.80 22.50 -3.96
N PRO A 425 -22.53 21.46 -3.51
CA PRO A 425 -23.95 21.35 -3.79
C PRO A 425 -24.71 22.25 -2.80
N ALA A 426 -25.14 23.41 -3.26
CA ALA A 426 -26.15 24.22 -2.59
C ALA A 426 -27.38 24.34 -3.50
N GLY A 427 -28.56 24.01 -2.96
CA GLY A 427 -29.84 24.51 -3.45
C GLY A 427 -30.67 23.53 -4.28
N ALA A 428 -31.58 22.83 -3.60
CA ALA A 428 -32.85 22.43 -4.19
C ALA A 428 -33.69 23.68 -4.52
N ALA A 429 -34.22 23.79 -5.74
CA ALA A 429 -35.58 24.30 -6.04
C ALA A 429 -35.85 24.44 -7.55
N ASN A 430 -36.96 23.81 -7.97
CA ASN A 430 -37.93 24.18 -9.01
C ASN A 430 -37.50 24.44 -10.46
N GLU A 431 -37.93 23.53 -11.33
CA GLU A 431 -38.23 23.81 -12.75
C GLU A 431 -39.61 24.48 -12.90
N GLY A 432 -39.74 25.41 -13.85
CA GLY A 432 -41.07 25.92 -14.25
C GLY A 432 -41.17 27.20 -15.08
N ALA A 433 -40.37 27.36 -16.16
CA ALA A 433 -40.66 28.06 -17.43
C ALA A 433 -41.24 29.53 -17.44
N PRO A 434 -41.45 30.19 -18.61
CA PRO A 434 -40.42 30.89 -19.41
C PRO A 434 -40.78 32.35 -19.78
N SER A 435 -39.94 32.97 -20.64
CA SER A 435 -40.15 34.21 -21.45
C SER A 435 -39.78 35.52 -20.72
N THR A 436 -39.13 36.55 -21.30
CA THR A 436 -38.88 37.02 -22.67
C THR A 436 -37.57 37.85 -22.72
N SER A 437 -36.83 37.79 -23.84
CA SER A 437 -35.81 38.76 -24.30
C SER A 437 -36.47 40.13 -24.64
N PRO A 438 -35.78 41.16 -25.22
CA PRO A 438 -34.37 41.31 -25.59
C PRO A 438 -33.78 42.69 -25.17
N GLU A 439 -32.48 42.93 -25.29
CA GLU A 439 -31.81 43.85 -26.27
C GLU A 439 -30.59 44.41 -25.50
N GLY A 440 -29.41 44.72 -26.00
CA GLY A 440 -28.80 44.80 -27.32
C GLY A 440 -27.42 45.48 -27.17
N GLY A 441 -26.57 45.41 -28.19
CA GLY A 441 -25.37 46.26 -28.38
C GLY A 441 -24.11 45.76 -27.65
N ALA A 442 -23.15 45.09 -28.29
CA ALA A 442 -22.21 45.51 -29.33
C ALA A 442 -21.08 46.48 -28.90
N SER A 443 -19.86 45.99 -29.12
CA SER A 443 -18.64 46.68 -29.56
C SER A 443 -17.66 47.34 -28.56
N THR A 444 -16.49 46.69 -28.49
CA THR A 444 -15.13 47.20 -28.78
C THR A 444 -14.38 48.14 -27.81
N SER A 445 -13.21 47.61 -27.41
CA SER A 445 -11.86 48.22 -27.42
C SER A 445 -11.51 49.28 -26.38
N GLY A 446 -10.29 49.15 -25.85
CA GLY A 446 -9.55 50.28 -25.29
C GLY A 446 -8.79 49.93 -24.02
N ALA A 447 -7.47 49.77 -24.17
CA ALA A 447 -6.51 49.61 -23.10
C ALA A 447 -6.46 50.83 -22.16
N ALA A 448 -6.20 50.61 -20.87
CA ALA A 448 -5.22 51.40 -20.11
C ALA A 448 -5.01 50.81 -18.71
N VAL A 449 -3.74 50.80 -18.34
CA VAL A 449 -3.15 50.45 -17.07
C VAL A 449 -3.65 51.39 -15.97
N GLY A 450 -4.09 50.84 -14.84
CA GLY A 450 -4.36 51.55 -13.60
C GLY A 450 -3.94 50.67 -12.43
N MET A 451 -2.88 51.06 -11.74
CA MET A 451 -2.48 50.49 -10.46
C MET A 451 -3.61 50.66 -9.45
N LEU A 452 -3.95 49.60 -8.71
CA LEU A 452 -4.63 49.68 -7.43
C LEU A 452 -4.09 48.58 -6.52
N GLU A 453 -3.47 49.03 -5.44
CA GLU A 453 -3.05 48.25 -4.29
C GLU A 453 -4.24 47.58 -3.60
N GLY A 454 -3.98 46.44 -2.96
CA GLY A 454 -4.72 46.01 -1.78
C GLY A 454 -5.86 45.02 -2.00
N ALA A 455 -5.53 43.74 -2.03
CA ALA A 455 -6.35 42.71 -1.39
C ALA A 455 -5.44 41.58 -0.92
N GLN A 456 -5.18 41.56 0.39
CA GLN A 456 -4.68 40.38 1.09
C GLN A 456 -5.68 39.25 0.85
N SER A 457 -5.37 38.34 -0.07
CA SER A 457 -5.98 37.02 -0.09
C SER A 457 -5.06 36.13 0.73
N GLU A 458 -5.36 36.00 2.02
CA GLU A 458 -4.84 34.87 2.81
C GLU A 458 -5.22 33.59 2.08
N ALA A 459 -4.23 32.96 1.45
CA ALA A 459 -4.39 31.64 0.89
C ALA A 459 -4.57 30.67 2.06
N VAL A 460 -5.82 30.29 2.31
CA VAL A 460 -6.13 29.14 3.18
C VAL A 460 -5.38 27.94 2.60
N PRO A 461 -4.41 27.33 3.30
CA PRO A 461 -3.73 26.15 2.78
C PRO A 461 -4.76 25.03 2.65
N ALA A 462 -4.74 24.31 1.53
CA ALA A 462 -5.51 23.08 1.38
C ALA A 462 -5.20 22.16 2.57
N ALA A 463 -6.19 21.92 3.45
CA ALA A 463 -5.97 21.22 4.70
C ALA A 463 -5.51 19.77 4.41
N GLY A 464 -4.23 19.49 4.65
CA GLY A 464 -3.66 18.14 4.55
C GLY A 464 -4.34 17.16 5.52
N ARG A 465 -4.20 15.85 5.32
CA ARG A 465 -4.72 14.85 6.28
C ARG A 465 -3.85 14.85 7.54
N GLY A 466 -4.45 14.66 8.71
CA GLY A 466 -3.70 14.32 9.93
C GLY A 466 -3.01 12.95 9.80
N VAL A 467 -2.13 12.62 10.74
CA VAL A 467 -1.46 11.31 10.82
C VAL A 467 -2.06 10.47 11.95
N ALA A 468 -2.43 9.23 11.68
CA ALA A 468 -2.82 8.24 12.70
C ALA A 468 -1.70 7.21 12.87
N THR A 469 -1.11 7.18 14.06
CA THR A 469 0.04 6.34 14.41
C THR A 469 -0.07 5.77 15.82
N GLY A 470 1.02 5.22 16.36
CA GLY A 470 1.14 4.76 17.74
C GLY A 470 2.58 4.41 18.08
N ASN A 471 2.78 3.28 18.78
CA ASN A 471 4.07 2.80 19.32
C ASN A 471 5.04 2.27 18.23
N TRP A 472 5.26 3.05 17.17
CA TRP A 472 6.12 2.74 16.03
C TRP A 472 7.54 2.34 16.47
N GLY A 473 7.95 1.12 16.11
CA GLY A 473 9.28 0.58 16.42
C GLY A 473 9.54 0.23 17.89
N CYS A 474 8.52 0.22 18.76
CA CYS A 474 8.73 0.04 20.20
C CYS A 474 8.58 -1.41 20.67
N GLY A 475 7.68 -2.19 20.05
CA GLY A 475 7.43 -3.60 20.41
C GLY A 475 8.55 -4.53 19.94
N ALA A 476 8.33 -5.24 18.83
CA ALA A 476 9.30 -6.20 18.29
C ALA A 476 10.69 -5.60 17.98
N PHE A 477 10.77 -4.27 17.82
CA PHE A 477 12.01 -3.54 17.51
C PHE A 477 12.64 -2.87 18.73
N GLY A 478 12.01 -2.89 19.91
CA GLY A 478 12.64 -2.49 21.17
C GLY A 478 13.04 -1.02 21.31
N GLY A 479 12.42 -0.11 20.54
CA GLY A 479 12.56 1.33 20.70
C GLY A 479 11.87 1.86 21.96
N ASP A 480 12.37 2.98 22.49
CA ASP A 480 11.75 3.70 23.60
C ASP A 480 10.48 4.44 23.14
N VAL A 481 9.36 4.13 23.77
CA VAL A 481 8.04 4.63 23.37
C VAL A 481 7.89 6.13 23.58
N GLN A 482 8.53 6.70 24.60
CA GLN A 482 8.47 8.13 24.88
C GLN A 482 9.24 8.92 23.82
N LEU A 483 10.45 8.48 23.49
CA LEU A 483 11.26 9.06 22.42
C LEU A 483 10.54 8.96 21.09
N LYS A 484 10.06 7.77 20.70
CA LYS A 484 9.39 7.52 19.42
C LYS A 484 8.11 8.35 19.26
N ALA A 485 7.34 8.53 20.33
CA ALA A 485 6.16 9.39 20.31
C ALA A 485 6.50 10.85 19.97
N LEU A 486 7.52 11.40 20.62
CA LEU A 486 7.93 12.80 20.41
C LEU A 486 8.54 13.02 19.02
N LEU A 487 9.38 12.09 18.54
CA LEU A 487 9.96 12.19 17.20
C LEU A 487 8.87 12.16 16.11
N GLN A 488 7.85 11.32 16.26
CA GLN A 488 6.71 11.30 15.32
C GLN A 488 5.91 12.59 15.38
N TRP A 489 5.70 13.17 16.57
CA TRP A 489 4.97 14.42 16.72
C TRP A 489 5.70 15.62 16.14
N MET A 490 7.02 15.69 16.35
CA MET A 490 7.87 16.66 15.67
C MET A 490 7.81 16.52 14.15
N ALA A 491 7.96 15.29 13.65
CA ALA A 491 7.92 15.00 12.22
C ALA A 491 6.58 15.38 11.59
N ALA A 492 5.45 15.06 12.24
CA ALA A 492 4.12 15.41 11.75
C ALA A 492 3.92 16.93 11.73
N THR A 493 4.34 17.62 12.80
CA THR A 493 4.31 19.08 12.87
C THR A 493 5.13 19.71 11.76
N GLN A 494 6.38 19.28 11.59
CA GLN A 494 7.30 19.80 10.58
C GLN A 494 6.81 19.54 9.15
N ALA A 495 6.13 18.41 8.93
CA ALA A 495 5.51 18.08 7.66
C ALA A 495 4.22 18.87 7.35
N GLY A 496 3.80 19.77 8.25
CA GLY A 496 2.59 20.58 8.07
C GLY A 496 1.29 19.80 8.28
N ARG A 497 1.33 18.64 8.95
CA ARG A 497 0.14 17.84 9.24
C ARG A 497 -0.73 18.57 10.26
N PRO A 498 -2.06 18.66 10.06
CA PRO A 498 -2.92 19.43 10.95
C PRO A 498 -3.11 18.79 12.32
N GLN A 499 -2.82 17.49 12.47
CA GLN A 499 -2.98 16.76 13.72
C GLN A 499 -2.19 15.45 13.69
N LEU A 500 -1.70 15.03 14.87
CA LEU A 500 -1.29 13.66 15.16
C LEU A 500 -2.35 12.98 16.05
N LEU A 501 -2.90 11.87 15.58
CA LEU A 501 -3.69 10.91 16.35
C LEU A 501 -2.75 9.76 16.75
N TYR A 502 -2.58 9.53 18.05
CA TYR A 502 -1.63 8.58 18.60
C TYR A 502 -2.36 7.49 19.41
N CYS A 503 -2.31 6.25 18.95
CA CYS A 503 -2.86 5.10 19.66
C CYS A 503 -1.80 4.54 20.63
N SER A 504 -2.05 4.61 21.94
CA SER A 504 -1.13 4.08 22.96
C SER A 504 -1.21 2.55 23.08
N PHE A 505 -2.31 1.96 22.63
CA PHE A 505 -2.62 0.53 22.76
C PHE A 505 -2.59 0.04 24.21
N GLY A 506 -3.05 0.88 25.15
CA GLY A 506 -3.03 0.61 26.59
C GLY A 506 -1.64 0.67 27.23
N ASP A 507 -0.59 1.10 26.51
CA ASP A 507 0.72 1.33 27.11
C ASP A 507 0.70 2.57 28.00
N ALA A 508 0.91 2.37 29.30
CA ALA A 508 0.83 3.44 30.30
C ALA A 508 1.90 4.54 30.12
N LYS A 509 3.08 4.20 29.58
CA LYS A 509 4.12 5.21 29.27
C LYS A 509 3.69 6.03 28.07
N ALA A 510 3.18 5.38 27.02
CA ALA A 510 2.70 6.04 25.81
C ALA A 510 1.48 6.94 26.10
N ALA A 511 0.53 6.49 26.92
CA ALA A 511 -0.67 7.26 27.29
C ALA A 511 -0.34 8.62 27.94
N ARG A 512 0.78 8.72 28.67
CA ARG A 512 1.27 9.97 29.27
C ARG A 512 1.66 11.03 28.24
N LEU A 513 1.79 10.68 26.96
CA LEU A 513 1.97 11.63 25.87
C LEU A 513 0.82 12.67 25.85
N ALA A 514 -0.39 12.30 26.27
CA ALA A 514 -1.52 13.23 26.34
C ALA A 514 -1.23 14.40 27.30
N GLN A 515 -0.72 14.09 28.50
CA GLN A 515 -0.37 15.07 29.53
C GLN A 515 0.78 15.97 29.06
N VAL A 516 1.85 15.36 28.54
CA VAL A 516 3.03 16.08 28.04
C VAL A 516 2.66 16.97 26.87
N GLY A 517 1.87 16.46 25.92
CA GLY A 517 1.41 17.20 24.75
C GLY A 517 0.53 18.38 25.11
N ALA A 518 -0.41 18.21 26.05
CA ALA A 518 -1.24 19.31 26.53
C ALA A 518 -0.41 20.43 27.18
N TRP A 519 0.60 20.08 27.98
CA TRP A 519 1.49 21.04 28.60
C TRP A 519 2.35 21.78 27.56
N LEU A 520 3.09 21.06 26.71
CA LEU A 520 3.98 21.67 25.70
C LEU A 520 3.23 22.60 24.75
N ARG A 521 2.02 22.22 24.32
CA ARG A 521 1.19 23.08 23.46
C ARG A 521 0.68 24.32 24.18
N ARG A 522 0.33 24.22 25.46
CA ARG A 522 -0.10 25.37 26.27
C ARG A 522 1.03 26.40 26.44
N GLU A 523 2.25 25.92 26.63
CA GLU A 523 3.44 26.77 26.73
C GLU A 523 3.93 27.28 25.35
N GLY A 524 3.28 26.86 24.25
CA GLY A 524 3.57 27.38 22.91
C GLY A 524 4.86 26.84 22.28
N TRP A 525 5.31 25.64 22.66
CA TRP A 525 6.59 25.10 22.18
C TRP A 525 6.60 24.86 20.67
N ALA A 526 7.76 25.16 20.07
CA ALA A 526 8.12 24.82 18.71
C ALA A 526 8.87 23.48 18.62
N VAL A 527 8.96 22.94 17.41
CA VAL A 527 9.72 21.72 17.10
C VAL A 527 11.19 21.83 17.52
N GLY A 528 11.85 22.98 17.28
CA GLY A 528 13.25 23.20 17.64
C GLY A 528 13.51 23.19 19.15
N GLU A 529 12.59 23.74 19.94
CA GLU A 529 12.68 23.71 21.41
C GLU A 529 12.55 22.28 21.95
N LEU A 530 11.60 21.51 21.41
CA LEU A 530 11.47 20.09 21.77
C LEU A 530 12.70 19.27 21.35
N TRP A 531 13.25 19.52 20.16
CA TRP A 531 14.48 18.87 19.71
C TRP A 531 15.68 19.18 20.61
N ALA A 532 15.84 20.44 21.02
CA ALA A 532 16.90 20.86 21.94
C ALA A 532 16.80 20.13 23.29
N MET A 533 15.60 20.02 23.84
CA MET A 533 15.37 19.29 25.10
C MET A 533 15.62 17.78 24.98
N LEU A 534 15.25 17.17 23.84
CA LEU A 534 15.60 15.79 23.54
C LEU A 534 17.12 15.60 23.42
N HIS A 535 17.81 16.58 22.84
CA HIS A 535 19.26 16.56 22.73
C HIS A 535 19.94 16.63 24.10
N GLU A 536 19.53 17.56 24.97
CA GLU A 536 20.05 17.67 26.33
C GLU A 536 19.79 16.39 27.16
N TYR A 537 18.56 15.88 27.11
CA TYR A 537 18.19 14.64 27.79
C TYR A 537 19.09 13.47 27.36
N ALA A 538 19.28 13.32 26.05
CA ALA A 538 20.11 12.26 25.49
C ALA A 538 21.59 12.38 25.92
N GLN A 539 22.15 13.59 25.97
CA GLN A 539 23.52 13.82 26.46
C GLN A 539 23.68 13.42 27.94
N ARG A 540 22.69 13.71 28.78
CA ARG A 540 22.73 13.31 30.20
C ARG A 540 22.60 11.80 30.36
N ARG A 541 21.76 11.13 29.57
CA ARG A 541 21.65 9.66 29.57
C ARG A 541 22.95 8.97 29.17
N THR A 542 23.70 9.53 28.23
CA THR A 542 25.02 8.98 27.86
C THR A 542 26.07 9.13 28.96
N ASN A 543 25.84 10.04 29.92
CA ASN A 543 26.74 10.31 31.04
C ASN A 543 26.27 9.67 32.36
N ASP A 544 25.27 8.77 32.32
CA ASP A 544 24.67 8.09 33.50
C ASP A 544 24.11 9.04 34.60
N ASP A 545 23.76 10.29 34.26
CA ASP A 545 23.35 11.33 35.22
C ASP A 545 21.94 11.90 34.93
N CYS A 546 20.99 11.03 34.55
CA CYS A 546 19.68 11.46 34.01
C CYS A 546 18.50 10.68 34.61
N PRO A 547 17.35 11.34 34.87
CA PRO A 547 16.12 10.62 35.23
C PRO A 547 15.71 9.64 34.11
N ASP A 548 15.24 8.45 34.51
CA ASP A 548 14.89 7.37 33.59
C ASP A 548 13.71 7.70 32.65
N ASP A 549 12.94 8.76 32.96
CA ASP A 549 11.68 9.10 32.31
C ASP A 549 11.78 10.43 31.53
N LEU A 550 11.78 10.33 30.20
CA LEU A 550 11.86 11.47 29.28
C LEU A 550 10.63 12.38 29.38
N PHE A 551 9.45 11.83 29.59
CA PHE A 551 8.23 12.63 29.74
C PHE A 551 8.24 13.46 31.02
N GLN A 552 8.76 12.92 32.12
CA GLN A 552 8.94 13.68 33.36
C GLN A 552 10.00 14.77 33.21
N TRP A 553 11.06 14.50 32.44
CA TRP A 553 12.10 15.49 32.13
C TRP A 553 11.55 16.74 31.42
N LEU A 554 10.56 16.57 30.54
CA LEU A 554 9.95 17.68 29.80
C LEU A 554 8.96 18.51 30.63
N LEU A 555 8.40 17.92 31.69
CA LEU A 555 7.43 18.60 32.56
C LEU A 555 8.15 19.44 33.63
N PRO A 556 7.52 20.51 34.13
CA PRO A 556 8.11 21.31 35.20
C PRO A 556 8.33 20.45 36.45
N GLN A 557 9.54 20.51 37.00
CA GLN A 557 9.88 19.86 38.25
C GLN A 557 8.99 20.46 39.35
N GLN A 558 8.17 19.64 40.00
CA GLN A 558 7.44 20.11 41.18
C GLN A 558 8.47 20.53 42.25
N PRO A 559 8.29 21.67 42.94
CA PRO A 559 9.14 22.02 44.06
C PRO A 559 9.06 20.88 45.08
N ARG A 560 10.23 20.35 45.48
CA ARG A 560 10.31 19.36 46.56
C ARG A 560 9.71 20.01 47.81
N THR A 561 8.53 19.54 48.20
CA THR A 561 7.84 19.95 49.44
C THR A 561 8.60 19.50 50.67
#